data_AF-A0A812I9J1-F1
#
_entry.id   AF-A0A812I9J1-F1
#
_cell.length_a   1.000
_cell.length_b   1.000
_cell.length_c   1.000
_cell.angle_alpha   90.00
_cell.angle_beta   90.00
_cell.angle_gamma   90.00
#
_symmetry.space_group_name_H-M   'P 1'
#
loop_
_entity.id
_entity.type
_entity.pdbx_description
1 polymer ?
#
loop_
_entity_poly.entity_id
_entity_poly.type
_entity_poly.pdbx_seq_one_letter_code
_entity_poly.pdbx_strand_id
1 'polypeptide(L)'
;MQLLCSEITLRRGLDRWKRQLVAVLRDGHSLLTTLNEGVLRRVGVPKRKAKEVMNDVEDLRRGAWAQPEPPREEVPMPTVAELGSKVRQGWHHVLKDDVLRSYASMCRSAVPQDLAWRWFEQLRTQLPWQDLCDERYQGEGKHIPRRTIFTVFNGCNCVYKYSGVAVKPTIEPDFVAEIRKYCVGISGLTTQPNCCNINLYRDGHDSVGWHTDDEELFEGGYKDITILSLSLGATRTFEVKKQPGPSAKGKSHKGPAEASFEVRHGDICTMEGMFQRFLGGIGL
;
A
#
# COMPACT_ATOMS: atom_id res chain seq x y z
N MET A 1 10.26 -1.79 14.90
CA MET A 1 10.03 -2.82 13.86
C MET A 1 8.56 -2.80 13.50
N GLN A 2 8.24 -2.89 12.21
CA GLN A 2 6.88 -2.73 11.69
C GLN A 2 6.60 -3.85 10.68
N LEU A 3 5.46 -4.52 10.80
CA LEU A 3 4.96 -5.51 9.85
C LEU A 3 3.82 -4.88 9.07
N LEU A 4 3.89 -4.84 7.74
CA LEU A 4 2.82 -4.37 6.86
C LEU A 4 2.29 -5.55 6.05
N CYS A 5 1.03 -5.94 6.29
CA CYS A 5 0.38 -7.06 5.61
C CYS A 5 -0.73 -6.54 4.68
N SER A 6 -0.60 -6.77 3.37
CA SER A 6 -1.54 -6.30 2.34
C SER A 6 -2.05 -7.44 1.44
N GLU A 7 -3.11 -7.17 0.68
CA GLU A 7 -3.68 -8.08 -0.32
C GLU A 7 -3.19 -7.71 -1.74
N ILE A 8 -2.86 -8.71 -2.57
CA ILE A 8 -2.14 -8.54 -3.84
C ILE A 8 -3.05 -8.65 -5.07
N THR A 9 -3.11 -7.60 -5.92
CA THR A 9 -3.71 -7.58 -7.29
C THR A 9 -3.18 -6.34 -8.11
N LEU A 10 -3.58 -6.00 -9.36
CA LEU A 10 -2.82 -5.14 -10.33
C LEU A 10 -3.51 -3.93 -11.08
N ARG A 11 -2.98 -2.68 -10.88
CA ARG A 11 -2.78 -1.45 -11.77
C ARG A 11 -3.94 -0.58 -12.38
N ARG A 12 -3.69 0.66 -12.93
CA ARG A 12 -3.36 1.99 -12.29
C ARG A 12 -4.04 3.27 -12.92
N GLY A 13 -4.00 4.42 -12.21
CA GLY A 13 -4.79 5.69 -12.33
C GLY A 13 -4.54 6.76 -13.44
N LEU A 14 -5.27 7.89 -13.32
CA LEU A 14 -5.62 8.97 -14.31
C LEU A 14 -4.61 10.11 -14.63
N ASP A 15 -4.67 10.68 -15.85
CA ASP A 15 -4.06 11.95 -16.32
C ASP A 15 -5.04 12.79 -17.21
N ARG A 16 -4.59 13.79 -18.00
CA ARG A 16 -5.47 14.73 -18.75
C ARG A 16 -5.94 14.22 -20.13
N TRP A 17 -5.01 13.74 -20.96
CA TRP A 17 -5.31 13.01 -22.21
C TRP A 17 -6.28 11.87 -21.95
N LYS A 18 -5.99 11.13 -20.88
CA LYS A 18 -6.81 10.05 -20.31
C LYS A 18 -8.29 10.47 -20.11
N ARG A 19 -8.58 11.64 -19.52
CA ARG A 19 -9.98 12.14 -19.37
C ARG A 19 -10.68 12.42 -20.70
N GLN A 20 -9.98 12.92 -21.72
CA GLN A 20 -10.56 13.14 -23.05
C GLN A 20 -10.88 11.81 -23.74
N LEU A 21 -10.03 10.80 -23.54
CA LEU A 21 -10.25 9.44 -24.05
C LEU A 21 -11.50 8.79 -23.44
N VAL A 22 -11.75 8.94 -22.13
CA VAL A 22 -13.00 8.50 -21.47
C VAL A 22 -14.23 9.16 -22.11
N ALA A 23 -14.18 10.47 -22.37
CA ALA A 23 -15.29 11.19 -22.98
C ALA A 23 -15.59 10.71 -24.40
N VAL A 24 -14.55 10.49 -25.22
CA VAL A 24 -14.68 9.98 -26.61
C VAL A 24 -15.20 8.54 -26.65
N LEU A 25 -14.87 7.72 -25.65
CA LEU A 25 -15.22 6.29 -25.62
C LEU A 25 -16.58 6.01 -24.97
N ARG A 26 -17.21 6.99 -24.31
CA ARG A 26 -18.54 6.85 -23.69
C ARG A 26 -19.64 6.55 -24.71
N ASP A 27 -19.48 7.03 -25.94
CA ASP A 27 -20.37 6.74 -27.09
C ASP A 27 -19.87 5.56 -27.95
N GLY A 28 -18.74 4.96 -27.60
CA GLY A 28 -17.88 4.16 -28.50
C GLY A 28 -17.56 2.75 -28.02
N HIS A 29 -18.52 2.03 -27.44
CA HIS A 29 -18.30 0.70 -26.82
C HIS A 29 -17.66 -0.34 -27.77
N SER A 30 -17.86 -0.21 -29.09
CA SER A 30 -17.22 -1.03 -30.14
C SER A 30 -15.74 -0.68 -30.38
N LEU A 31 -15.39 0.61 -30.38
CA LEU A 31 -13.99 1.06 -30.48
C LEU A 31 -13.19 0.64 -29.26
N LEU A 32 -13.82 0.71 -28.08
CA LEU A 32 -13.21 0.33 -26.81
C LEU A 32 -12.74 -1.12 -26.77
N THR A 33 -13.49 -2.07 -27.35
CA THR A 33 -13.14 -3.50 -27.33
C THR A 33 -12.24 -3.94 -28.49
N THR A 34 -12.25 -3.22 -29.61
CA THR A 34 -11.54 -3.63 -30.84
C THR A 34 -10.13 -3.03 -31.00
N LEU A 35 -9.82 -1.93 -30.29
CA LEU A 35 -8.51 -1.27 -30.38
C LEU A 35 -7.36 -2.17 -29.86
N ASN A 36 -6.24 -2.17 -30.59
CA ASN A 36 -5.00 -2.86 -30.23
C ASN A 36 -3.77 -2.15 -30.84
N GLU A 37 -2.54 -2.50 -30.41
CA GLU A 37 -1.29 -1.87 -30.89
C GLU A 37 -1.16 -1.97 -32.43
N GLY A 38 -1.63 -3.07 -33.04
CA GLY A 38 -1.63 -3.25 -34.49
C GLY A 38 -2.60 -2.32 -35.25
N VAL A 39 -3.67 -1.85 -34.61
CA VAL A 39 -4.53 -0.78 -35.16
C VAL A 39 -3.80 0.55 -35.08
N LEU A 40 -3.26 0.92 -33.90
CA LEU A 40 -2.57 2.19 -33.69
C LEU A 40 -1.34 2.35 -34.61
N ARG A 41 -0.56 1.28 -34.80
CA ARG A 41 0.60 1.30 -35.70
C ARG A 41 0.21 1.39 -37.18
N ARG A 42 -0.96 0.89 -37.59
CA ARG A 42 -1.48 1.04 -38.97
C ARG A 42 -1.91 2.46 -39.29
N VAL A 43 -2.34 3.23 -38.29
CA VAL A 43 -2.66 4.67 -38.44
C VAL A 43 -1.47 5.60 -38.12
N GLY A 44 -0.24 5.06 -38.17
CA GLY A 44 0.99 5.86 -38.09
C GLY A 44 1.47 6.24 -36.68
N VAL A 45 0.85 5.73 -35.60
CA VAL A 45 1.32 6.03 -34.23
C VAL A 45 2.68 5.34 -33.99
N PRO A 46 3.74 6.08 -33.58
CA PRO A 46 5.04 5.50 -33.28
C PRO A 46 4.96 4.43 -32.19
N LYS A 47 5.68 3.32 -32.33
CA LYS A 47 5.58 2.12 -31.46
C LYS A 47 5.59 2.44 -29.96
N ARG A 48 6.48 3.32 -29.51
CA ARG A 48 6.56 3.75 -28.10
C ARG A 48 5.25 4.41 -27.64
N LYS A 49 4.73 5.34 -28.43
CA LYS A 49 3.48 6.07 -28.14
C LYS A 49 2.24 5.20 -28.32
N ALA A 50 2.26 4.22 -29.22
CA ALA A 50 1.20 3.22 -29.37
C ALA A 50 1.12 2.32 -28.13
N LYS A 51 2.26 1.92 -27.56
CA LYS A 51 2.32 1.15 -26.31
C LYS A 51 1.83 1.98 -25.11
N GLU A 52 2.24 3.24 -25.02
CA GLU A 52 1.74 4.20 -24.01
C GLU A 52 0.21 4.34 -24.09
N VAL A 53 -0.36 4.54 -25.30
CA VAL A 53 -1.82 4.64 -25.50
C VAL A 53 -2.56 3.31 -25.27
N MET A 54 -1.97 2.15 -25.56
CA MET A 54 -2.63 0.86 -25.27
C MET A 54 -2.71 0.55 -23.78
N ASN A 55 -1.67 0.91 -23.00
CA ASN A 55 -1.75 0.82 -21.53
C ASN A 55 -2.91 1.69 -21.01
N ASP A 56 -3.02 2.92 -21.52
CA ASP A 56 -4.08 3.85 -21.15
C ASP A 56 -5.49 3.33 -21.48
N VAL A 57 -5.66 2.62 -22.61
CA VAL A 57 -6.94 2.01 -23.00
C VAL A 57 -7.26 0.77 -22.16
N GLU A 58 -6.26 -0.01 -21.77
CA GLU A 58 -6.43 -1.16 -20.87
C GLU A 58 -6.84 -0.75 -19.45
N ASP A 59 -6.25 0.32 -18.90
CA ASP A 59 -6.69 0.88 -17.61
C ASP A 59 -8.18 1.33 -17.67
N LEU A 60 -8.59 1.89 -18.83
CA LEU A 60 -9.94 2.41 -19.08
C LEU A 60 -10.98 1.28 -19.21
N ARG A 61 -10.62 0.18 -19.91
CA ARG A 61 -11.41 -1.08 -19.95
C ARG A 61 -11.66 -1.67 -18.56
N ARG A 62 -10.79 -1.36 -17.59
CA ARG A 62 -10.84 -1.84 -16.19
C ARG A 62 -11.45 -0.84 -15.21
N GLY A 63 -11.95 0.30 -15.71
CA GLY A 63 -12.66 1.30 -14.90
C GLY A 63 -11.78 2.15 -13.97
N ALA A 64 -10.45 2.03 -14.04
CA ALA A 64 -9.50 2.53 -13.02
C ALA A 64 -9.51 4.05 -12.79
N TRP A 65 -10.27 4.79 -13.59
CA TRP A 65 -10.39 6.22 -13.45
C TRP A 65 -11.79 6.76 -13.74
N ALA A 66 -12.80 6.02 -13.27
CA ALA A 66 -14.02 6.65 -12.77
C ALA A 66 -13.66 7.67 -11.67
N GLN A 67 -14.16 8.89 -11.81
CA GLN A 67 -14.21 9.88 -10.73
C GLN A 67 -15.54 10.63 -10.80
N PRO A 68 -16.22 10.86 -9.67
CA PRO A 68 -15.86 10.39 -8.33
C PRO A 68 -15.91 8.85 -8.21
N GLU A 69 -15.22 8.29 -7.22
CA GLU A 69 -15.57 6.94 -6.76
C GLU A 69 -16.99 7.01 -6.16
N PRO A 70 -17.84 5.97 -6.33
CA PRO A 70 -19.18 5.97 -5.73
C PRO A 70 -19.04 6.08 -4.21
N PRO A 71 -19.74 7.01 -3.53
CA PRO A 71 -19.61 7.24 -2.09
C PRO A 71 -19.79 5.98 -1.24
N ARG A 72 -19.36 6.03 0.03
CA ARG A 72 -19.49 4.89 0.95
C ARG A 72 -20.95 4.42 1.10
N GLU A 73 -21.90 5.32 0.93
CA GLU A 73 -23.35 5.06 0.94
C GLU A 73 -23.79 4.20 -0.27
N GLU A 74 -23.15 4.37 -1.43
CA GLU A 74 -23.44 3.61 -2.66
C GLU A 74 -22.66 2.29 -2.73
N VAL A 75 -21.40 2.29 -2.29
CA VAL A 75 -20.55 1.08 -2.18
C VAL A 75 -20.05 0.94 -0.74
N PRO A 76 -20.86 0.29 0.13
CA PRO A 76 -20.53 0.08 1.53
C PRO A 76 -19.25 -0.74 1.71
N MET A 77 -18.26 -0.10 2.32
CA MET A 77 -17.06 -0.74 2.82
C MET A 77 -17.07 -0.67 4.35
N PRO A 78 -17.13 -1.80 5.09
CA PRO A 78 -16.95 -1.80 6.53
C PRO A 78 -15.46 -1.63 6.86
N THR A 79 -15.15 -0.73 7.79
CA THR A 79 -13.79 -0.44 8.23
C THR A 79 -13.34 -1.39 9.35
N VAL A 80 -12.03 -1.53 9.54
CA VAL A 80 -11.46 -2.29 10.67
C VAL A 80 -11.84 -1.66 12.02
N ALA A 81 -12.09 -0.35 12.09
CA ALA A 81 -12.66 0.24 13.30
C ALA A 81 -14.03 -0.37 13.66
N GLU A 82 -14.91 -0.58 12.68
CA GLU A 82 -16.28 -1.09 12.89
C GLU A 82 -16.34 -2.63 12.95
N LEU A 83 -15.47 -3.33 12.21
CA LEU A 83 -15.33 -4.78 12.26
C LEU A 83 -14.61 -5.22 13.54
N GLY A 84 -13.42 -4.66 13.77
CA GLY A 84 -12.55 -4.97 14.90
C GLY A 84 -13.20 -4.66 16.24
N SER A 85 -13.99 -3.58 16.35
CA SER A 85 -14.72 -3.25 17.60
C SER A 85 -15.70 -4.34 18.06
N LYS A 86 -16.15 -5.22 17.16
CA LYS A 86 -17.00 -6.37 17.51
C LYS A 86 -16.21 -7.53 18.12
N VAL A 87 -14.90 -7.56 17.91
CA VAL A 87 -13.97 -8.60 18.40
C VAL A 87 -13.17 -8.11 19.61
N ARG A 88 -12.70 -6.85 19.57
CA ARG A 88 -11.84 -6.23 20.58
C ARG A 88 -12.19 -4.74 20.73
N GLN A 89 -12.42 -4.29 21.96
CA GLN A 89 -12.57 -2.86 22.26
C GLN A 89 -11.25 -2.09 22.07
N GLY A 90 -11.35 -0.79 21.77
CA GLY A 90 -10.19 0.11 21.64
C GLY A 90 -9.78 0.44 20.19
N TRP A 91 -10.41 -0.19 19.20
CA TRP A 91 -10.36 0.25 17.81
C TRP A 91 -11.02 1.62 17.64
N HIS A 92 -10.36 2.54 16.96
CA HIS A 92 -10.88 3.88 16.62
C HIS A 92 -10.22 4.40 15.34
N HIS A 93 -10.87 5.33 14.64
CA HIS A 93 -10.25 6.00 13.50
C HIS A 93 -9.19 7.02 13.95
N VAL A 94 -8.03 6.99 13.30
CA VAL A 94 -7.02 8.07 13.33
C VAL A 94 -7.07 8.93 12.06
N LEU A 95 -7.70 8.43 11.00
CA LEU A 95 -8.13 9.20 9.83
C LEU A 95 -9.41 8.59 9.26
N LYS A 96 -10.38 9.45 8.88
CA LYS A 96 -11.66 9.06 8.26
C LYS A 96 -12.03 10.09 7.20
N ASP A 97 -12.02 9.67 5.94
CA ASP A 97 -12.49 10.47 4.81
C ASP A 97 -13.46 9.63 3.97
N ASP A 98 -14.77 9.81 4.22
CA ASP A 98 -15.81 9.05 3.51
C ASP A 98 -15.93 9.46 2.03
N VAL A 99 -15.49 10.67 1.66
CA VAL A 99 -15.52 11.20 0.28
C VAL A 99 -14.41 10.57 -0.56
N LEU A 100 -13.21 10.48 0.00
CA LEU A 100 -12.08 9.77 -0.62
C LEU A 100 -12.10 8.26 -0.35
N ARG A 101 -13.10 7.74 0.39
CA ARG A 101 -13.19 6.36 0.87
C ARG A 101 -11.86 5.86 1.44
N SER A 102 -11.21 6.70 2.23
CA SER A 102 -9.85 6.50 2.73
C SER A 102 -9.83 6.58 4.24
N TYR A 103 -9.35 5.53 4.91
CA TYR A 103 -9.41 5.43 6.38
C TYR A 103 -8.11 4.88 6.94
N ALA A 104 -7.79 5.28 8.17
CA ALA A 104 -6.82 4.59 9.01
C ALA A 104 -7.40 4.40 10.40
N SER A 105 -7.31 3.18 10.92
CA SER A 105 -7.82 2.80 12.24
C SER A 105 -6.69 2.32 13.14
N MET A 106 -6.84 2.47 14.45
CA MET A 106 -5.81 2.17 15.44
C MET A 106 -6.40 1.34 16.58
N CYS A 107 -5.69 0.29 16.98
CA CYS A 107 -5.91 -0.43 18.24
C CYS A 107 -4.65 -0.26 19.09
N ARG A 108 -4.76 0.49 20.20
CA ARG A 108 -3.66 0.69 21.15
C ARG A 108 -3.47 -0.55 22.01
N SER A 109 -2.21 -0.95 22.23
CA SER A 109 -1.84 -2.15 22.99
C SER A 109 -2.68 -3.36 22.56
N ALA A 110 -2.79 -3.54 21.25
CA ALA A 110 -3.56 -4.60 20.61
C ALA A 110 -3.02 -5.98 20.97
N VAL A 111 -1.70 -6.09 21.09
CA VAL A 111 -0.97 -7.28 21.52
C VAL A 111 -0.58 -7.17 23.00
N PRO A 112 -0.79 -8.22 23.84
CA PRO A 112 -0.25 -8.31 25.19
C PRO A 112 1.27 -8.09 25.22
N GLN A 113 1.79 -7.41 26.25
CA GLN A 113 3.19 -6.98 26.29
C GLN A 113 4.19 -8.16 26.27
N ASP A 114 3.87 -9.29 26.92
CA ASP A 114 4.71 -10.49 26.92
C ASP A 114 4.81 -11.13 25.52
N LEU A 115 3.70 -11.17 24.79
CA LEU A 115 3.59 -11.70 23.43
C LEU A 115 4.25 -10.76 22.43
N ALA A 116 4.06 -9.44 22.60
CA ALA A 116 4.68 -8.41 21.79
C ALA A 116 6.21 -8.44 21.89
N TRP A 117 6.77 -8.59 23.11
CA TRP A 117 8.22 -8.75 23.29
C TRP A 117 8.76 -10.07 22.72
N ARG A 118 8.02 -11.18 22.89
CA ARG A 118 8.39 -12.49 22.32
C ARG A 118 8.51 -12.42 20.80
N TRP A 119 7.49 -11.87 20.14
CA TRP A 119 7.50 -11.67 18.68
C TRP A 119 8.57 -10.67 18.23
N PHE A 120 8.79 -9.59 18.99
CA PHE A 120 9.88 -8.65 18.70
C PHE A 120 11.23 -9.36 18.66
N GLU A 121 11.54 -10.17 19.68
CA GLU A 121 12.80 -10.91 19.74
C GLU A 121 12.89 -12.00 18.68
N GLN A 122 11.82 -12.76 18.40
CA GLN A 122 11.80 -13.75 17.31
C GLN A 122 12.06 -13.12 15.94
N LEU A 123 11.32 -12.07 15.58
CA LEU A 123 11.52 -11.35 14.32
C LEU A 123 12.93 -10.73 14.24
N ARG A 124 13.45 -10.17 15.35
CA ARG A 124 14.78 -9.55 15.40
C ARG A 124 15.93 -10.56 15.23
N THR A 125 15.77 -11.78 15.75
CA THR A 125 16.86 -12.77 15.84
C THR A 125 16.77 -13.92 14.83
N GLN A 126 15.57 -14.31 14.39
CA GLN A 126 15.37 -15.49 13.54
C GLN A 126 15.20 -15.15 12.05
N LEU A 127 14.83 -13.91 11.72
CA LEU A 127 14.75 -13.49 10.32
C LEU A 127 16.14 -13.21 9.72
N PRO A 128 16.39 -13.59 8.46
CA PRO A 128 17.68 -13.41 7.79
C PRO A 128 17.87 -11.96 7.30
N TRP A 129 18.05 -11.03 8.25
CA TRP A 129 18.19 -9.61 7.99
C TRP A 129 19.40 -9.28 7.11
N GLN A 130 19.15 -8.56 6.00
CA GLN A 130 20.17 -8.06 5.09
C GLN A 130 20.04 -6.54 4.94
N ASP A 131 21.18 -5.85 4.80
CA ASP A 131 21.19 -4.43 4.42
C ASP A 131 20.95 -4.33 2.90
N LEU A 132 19.88 -3.64 2.52
CA LEU A 132 19.54 -3.45 1.12
C LEU A 132 20.30 -2.26 0.52
N CYS A 133 20.91 -2.50 -0.63
CA CYS A 133 21.56 -1.46 -1.44
C CYS A 133 20.64 -1.06 -2.60
N ASP A 134 20.51 0.24 -2.86
CA ASP A 134 19.78 0.76 -4.01
C ASP A 134 20.74 1.06 -5.16
N GLU A 135 20.51 0.45 -6.32
CA GLU A 135 21.30 0.67 -7.53
C GLU A 135 21.29 2.14 -7.98
N ARG A 136 20.28 2.92 -7.59
CA ARG A 136 20.20 4.37 -7.88
C ARG A 136 20.99 5.25 -6.91
N TYR A 137 21.43 4.72 -5.76
CA TYR A 137 22.31 5.42 -4.81
C TYR A 137 23.79 5.03 -4.96
N GLN A 138 24.15 4.29 -6.04
CA GLN A 138 25.52 3.87 -6.36
C GLN A 138 26.53 5.03 -6.53
N GLY A 139 26.09 6.29 -6.62
CA GLY A 139 26.96 7.45 -6.62
C GLY A 139 27.56 7.82 -5.25
N GLU A 140 26.96 7.38 -4.13
CA GLU A 140 27.33 7.86 -2.78
C GLU A 140 27.41 6.76 -1.70
N GLY A 141 27.27 5.48 -2.06
CA GLY A 141 27.42 4.36 -1.10
C GLY A 141 26.36 4.33 0.03
N LYS A 142 25.22 5.00 -0.17
CA LYS A 142 24.17 5.11 0.85
C LYS A 142 23.27 3.89 0.85
N HIS A 143 23.29 3.14 1.95
CA HIS A 143 22.35 2.05 2.23
C HIS A 143 20.92 2.59 2.42
N ILE A 144 19.91 1.73 2.22
CA ILE A 144 18.56 2.03 2.69
C ILE A 144 18.60 2.16 4.23
N PRO A 145 18.04 3.23 4.83
CA PRO A 145 18.07 3.47 6.28
C PRO A 145 17.01 2.64 7.03
N ARG A 146 16.95 1.34 6.72
CA ARG A 146 16.21 0.27 7.41
C ARG A 146 16.60 -1.07 6.77
N ARG A 147 16.39 -2.17 7.49
CA ARG A 147 16.41 -3.52 6.89
C ARG A 147 14.99 -3.98 6.58
N THR A 148 14.80 -4.67 5.47
CA THR A 148 13.47 -5.07 4.98
C THR A 148 13.47 -6.53 4.53
N ILE A 149 12.44 -7.27 4.92
CA ILE A 149 12.18 -8.65 4.49
C ILE A 149 10.73 -8.74 3.99
N PHE A 150 10.55 -9.34 2.81
CA PHE A 150 9.24 -9.55 2.22
C PHE A 150 8.89 -11.04 2.25
N THR A 151 7.94 -11.43 3.10
CA THR A 151 7.43 -12.80 3.17
C THR A 151 6.15 -12.97 2.36
N VAL A 152 5.94 -14.16 1.81
CA VAL A 152 4.71 -14.53 1.10
C VAL A 152 4.05 -15.76 1.70
N PHE A 153 2.74 -15.71 1.84
CA PHE A 153 1.90 -16.86 2.11
C PHE A 153 1.68 -17.64 0.81
N ASN A 154 1.53 -18.97 0.89
CA ASN A 154 1.36 -19.89 -0.25
C ASN A 154 2.46 -19.82 -1.33
N GLY A 155 3.64 -19.25 -1.04
CA GLY A 155 4.82 -19.37 -1.89
C GLY A 155 4.77 -18.61 -3.22
N CYS A 156 4.10 -17.44 -3.31
CA CYS A 156 4.16 -16.64 -4.54
C CYS A 156 5.60 -16.20 -4.87
N ASN A 157 6.04 -16.39 -6.12
CA ASN A 157 7.29 -15.80 -6.63
C ASN A 157 7.17 -14.28 -6.94
N CYS A 158 6.28 -13.60 -6.22
CA CYS A 158 5.97 -12.17 -6.31
C CYS A 158 7.18 -11.34 -5.82
N VAL A 159 7.87 -10.62 -6.71
CA VAL A 159 8.98 -9.74 -6.31
C VAL A 159 8.44 -8.39 -5.87
N TYR A 160 8.66 -8.04 -4.60
CA TYR A 160 8.37 -6.71 -4.07
C TYR A 160 9.40 -5.71 -4.60
N LYS A 161 8.96 -4.53 -5.03
CA LYS A 161 9.83 -3.51 -5.63
C LYS A 161 9.59 -2.14 -5.01
N TYR A 162 10.40 -1.80 -4.02
CA TYR A 162 10.37 -0.50 -3.35
C TYR A 162 11.50 0.39 -3.86
N SER A 163 11.18 1.61 -4.27
CA SER A 163 12.17 2.63 -4.69
C SER A 163 13.24 2.12 -5.67
N GLY A 164 12.92 1.15 -6.53
CA GLY A 164 13.86 0.58 -7.52
C GLY A 164 14.62 -0.65 -7.04
N VAL A 165 14.60 -0.94 -5.73
CA VAL A 165 15.20 -2.14 -5.15
C VAL A 165 14.21 -3.30 -5.23
N ALA A 166 14.68 -4.43 -5.75
CA ALA A 166 13.91 -5.66 -5.84
C ALA A 166 14.18 -6.56 -4.62
N VAL A 167 13.17 -6.70 -3.74
CA VAL A 167 13.20 -7.63 -2.61
C VAL A 167 12.57 -8.94 -3.06
N LYS A 168 13.36 -10.02 -3.06
CA LYS A 168 12.85 -11.36 -3.39
C LYS A 168 11.93 -11.85 -2.28
N PRO A 169 10.81 -12.53 -2.61
CA PRO A 169 9.94 -13.11 -1.60
C PRO A 169 10.64 -14.26 -0.88
N THR A 170 10.45 -14.33 0.43
CA THR A 170 10.78 -15.52 1.23
C THR A 170 9.50 -16.24 1.65
N ILE A 171 9.56 -17.56 1.83
CA ILE A 171 8.45 -18.32 2.42
C ILE A 171 8.17 -17.75 3.82
N GLU A 172 6.90 -17.48 4.13
CA GLU A 172 6.46 -17.04 5.46
C GLU A 172 6.82 -18.09 6.54
N PRO A 173 7.66 -17.77 7.54
CA PRO A 173 7.92 -18.67 8.66
C PRO A 173 6.69 -18.81 9.56
N ASP A 174 6.54 -19.97 10.22
CA ASP A 174 5.36 -20.27 11.06
C ASP A 174 5.07 -19.21 12.13
N PHE A 175 6.11 -18.63 12.76
CA PHE A 175 5.95 -17.58 13.76
C PHE A 175 5.48 -16.24 13.15
N VAL A 176 5.79 -15.97 11.87
CA VAL A 176 5.22 -14.81 11.15
C VAL A 176 3.77 -15.09 10.78
N ALA A 177 3.45 -16.32 10.39
CA ALA A 177 2.07 -16.75 10.15
C ALA A 177 1.21 -16.69 11.43
N GLU A 178 1.77 -16.98 12.61
CA GLU A 178 1.12 -16.77 13.92
C GLU A 178 0.74 -15.29 14.13
N ILE A 179 1.71 -14.39 13.96
CA ILE A 179 1.51 -12.94 14.08
C ILE A 179 0.42 -12.46 13.11
N ARG A 180 0.50 -12.89 11.84
CA ARG A 180 -0.48 -12.54 10.80
C ARG A 180 -1.89 -13.02 11.18
N LYS A 181 -2.04 -14.28 11.61
CA LYS A 181 -3.33 -14.84 12.07
C LYS A 181 -3.89 -14.08 13.27
N TYR A 182 -3.05 -13.68 14.23
CA TYR A 182 -3.47 -12.87 15.36
C TYR A 182 -4.00 -11.51 14.91
N CYS A 183 -3.26 -10.79 14.06
CA CYS A 183 -3.64 -9.47 13.54
C CYS A 183 -4.96 -9.52 12.75
N VAL A 184 -5.15 -10.56 11.93
CA VAL A 184 -6.43 -10.80 11.23
C VAL A 184 -7.55 -11.06 12.24
N GLY A 185 -7.32 -11.95 13.21
CA GLY A 185 -8.32 -12.29 14.23
C GLY A 185 -8.85 -11.05 14.97
N ILE A 186 -7.97 -10.19 15.47
CA ILE A 186 -8.39 -9.01 16.25
C ILE A 186 -8.88 -7.82 15.40
N SER A 187 -8.65 -7.82 14.08
CA SER A 187 -9.19 -6.81 13.15
C SER A 187 -10.61 -7.14 12.68
N GLY A 188 -11.10 -8.37 12.91
CA GLY A 188 -12.41 -8.81 12.43
C GLY A 188 -12.51 -8.96 10.91
N LEU A 189 -11.38 -8.96 10.20
CA LEU A 189 -11.32 -9.21 8.76
C LEU A 189 -11.66 -10.67 8.44
N THR A 190 -12.38 -10.87 7.35
CA THR A 190 -12.72 -12.20 6.81
C THR A 190 -11.71 -12.70 5.78
N THR A 191 -11.01 -11.79 5.08
CA THR A 191 -9.88 -12.12 4.21
C THR A 191 -8.56 -12.13 5.00
N GLN A 192 -7.61 -12.97 4.56
CA GLN A 192 -6.26 -13.00 5.10
C GLN A 192 -5.30 -12.32 4.13
N PRO A 193 -4.45 -11.38 4.58
CA PRO A 193 -3.32 -10.90 3.79
C PRO A 193 -2.45 -12.07 3.33
N ASN A 194 -1.91 -11.98 2.12
CA ASN A 194 -1.13 -13.04 1.49
C ASN A 194 0.38 -12.73 1.41
N CYS A 195 0.80 -11.60 1.97
CA CYS A 195 2.20 -11.22 2.12
C CYS A 195 2.41 -10.37 3.37
N CYS A 196 3.68 -10.20 3.76
CA CYS A 196 4.09 -9.30 4.84
C CYS A 196 5.42 -8.63 4.50
N ASN A 197 5.46 -7.30 4.57
CA ASN A 197 6.64 -6.48 4.44
C ASN A 197 7.12 -6.07 5.85
N ILE A 198 8.24 -6.64 6.29
CA ILE A 198 8.76 -6.51 7.67
C ILE A 198 9.94 -5.54 7.65
N ASN A 199 9.81 -4.41 8.33
CA ASN A 199 10.81 -3.34 8.38
C ASN A 199 11.44 -3.22 9.78
N LEU A 200 12.75 -3.36 9.85
CA LEU A 200 13.57 -3.14 11.05
C LEU A 200 14.30 -1.80 10.94
N TYR A 201 13.84 -0.84 11.74
CA TYR A 201 14.55 0.39 12.07
C TYR A 201 15.41 0.11 13.32
N ARG A 202 16.74 0.19 13.17
CA ARG A 202 17.73 -0.19 14.18
C ARG A 202 17.81 0.81 15.33
N ASP A 203 17.78 2.09 14.99
CA ASP A 203 17.91 3.24 15.90
C ASP A 203 17.10 4.43 15.35
N GLY A 204 17.32 5.64 15.88
CA GLY A 204 16.64 6.88 15.45
C GLY A 204 17.19 7.53 14.17
N HIS A 205 18.22 6.96 13.55
CA HIS A 205 18.73 7.40 12.24
C HIS A 205 18.10 6.59 11.09
N ASP A 206 17.68 5.35 11.36
CA ASP A 206 16.84 4.57 10.45
C ASP A 206 15.43 5.19 10.35
N SER A 207 14.95 5.37 9.12
CA SER A 207 13.72 6.09 8.78
C SER A 207 13.11 5.60 7.45
N VAL A 208 11.89 6.06 7.15
CA VAL A 208 11.34 5.95 5.79
C VAL A 208 10.87 7.32 5.30
N GLY A 209 11.37 7.71 4.13
CA GLY A 209 10.92 8.94 3.46
C GLY A 209 9.48 8.83 2.98
N TRP A 210 8.85 9.98 2.75
CA TRP A 210 7.47 10.10 2.28
C TRP A 210 7.16 9.19 1.08
N HIS A 211 6.40 8.14 1.32
CA HIS A 211 6.00 7.15 0.33
C HIS A 211 4.57 6.66 0.54
N THR A 212 4.08 5.93 -0.44
CA THR A 212 2.80 5.23 -0.44
C THR A 212 3.07 3.74 -0.67
N ASP A 213 2.31 2.86 -0.02
CA ASP A 213 2.33 1.40 -0.32
C ASP A 213 1.51 1.14 -1.59
N ASP A 214 1.99 1.72 -2.69
CA ASP A 214 1.27 1.86 -3.96
C ASP A 214 1.85 1.05 -5.11
N GLU A 215 2.77 0.15 -4.75
CA GLU A 215 3.34 -0.83 -5.64
C GLU A 215 2.22 -1.56 -6.38
N GLU A 216 2.46 -1.75 -7.67
CA GLU A 216 1.49 -2.33 -8.58
C GLU A 216 1.10 -3.77 -8.23
N LEU A 217 1.81 -4.37 -7.27
CA LEU A 217 1.53 -5.64 -6.63
C LEU A 217 0.30 -5.60 -5.70
N PHE A 218 -0.01 -4.46 -5.08
CA PHE A 218 -1.03 -4.36 -4.02
C PHE A 218 -2.38 -3.79 -4.48
N GLU A 219 -2.51 -3.33 -5.72
CA GLU A 219 -3.73 -2.71 -6.28
C GLU A 219 -4.32 -1.47 -5.56
N GLY A 220 -3.78 -1.06 -4.40
CA GLY A 220 -4.37 -0.05 -3.49
C GLY A 220 -4.55 1.36 -4.04
N GLY A 221 -4.16 1.61 -5.29
CA GLY A 221 -4.51 2.82 -5.99
C GLY A 221 -5.86 2.79 -6.74
N TYR A 222 -6.54 1.64 -6.92
CA TYR A 222 -7.76 1.53 -7.79
C TYR A 222 -8.88 0.69 -7.17
N LYS A 223 -8.60 -0.05 -6.10
CA LYS A 223 -9.64 -0.68 -5.30
C LYS A 223 -9.41 -0.45 -3.82
N ASP A 224 -10.46 -0.73 -3.06
CA ASP A 224 -10.38 -0.88 -1.63
C ASP A 224 -9.42 -2.00 -1.27
N ILE A 225 -8.38 -1.68 -0.49
CA ILE A 225 -7.51 -2.65 0.16
C ILE A 225 -7.48 -2.40 1.66
N THR A 226 -7.03 -3.39 2.43
CA THR A 226 -6.68 -3.19 3.84
C THR A 226 -5.25 -3.62 4.06
N ILE A 227 -4.44 -2.69 4.59
CA ILE A 227 -3.10 -2.99 5.12
C ILE A 227 -3.21 -3.06 6.64
N LEU A 228 -2.77 -4.16 7.23
CA LEU A 228 -2.58 -4.28 8.68
C LEU A 228 -1.12 -3.94 9.04
N SER A 229 -0.92 -3.02 9.98
CA SER A 229 0.40 -2.55 10.40
C SER A 229 0.65 -2.78 11.90
N LEU A 230 1.39 -3.83 12.26
CA LEU A 230 1.79 -4.11 13.66
C LEU A 230 3.13 -3.45 13.96
N SER A 231 3.21 -2.68 15.06
CA SER A 231 4.43 -2.02 15.53
C SER A 231 4.99 -2.65 16.81
N LEU A 232 6.30 -2.94 16.83
CA LEU A 232 7.00 -3.57 17.94
C LEU A 232 8.35 -2.88 18.24
N GLY A 233 8.71 -2.76 19.52
CA GLY A 233 9.89 -2.03 19.98
C GLY A 233 9.61 -0.54 20.23
N ALA A 234 10.61 0.31 19.97
CA ALA A 234 10.54 1.74 20.23
C ALA A 234 9.41 2.46 19.48
N THR A 235 8.79 3.45 20.13
CA THR A 235 7.78 4.34 19.53
C THR A 235 8.35 5.09 18.32
N ARG A 236 7.49 5.31 17.32
CA ARG A 236 7.75 6.16 16.14
C ARG A 236 6.53 7.05 15.87
N THR A 237 6.73 8.17 15.19
CA THR A 237 5.63 9.01 14.70
C THR A 237 5.28 8.57 13.29
N PHE A 238 4.03 8.16 13.08
CA PHE A 238 3.48 7.86 11.76
C PHE A 238 2.70 9.08 11.26
N GLU A 239 3.18 9.68 10.17
CA GLU A 239 2.50 10.81 9.53
C GLU A 239 1.76 10.37 8.25
N VAL A 240 0.68 11.08 7.90
CA VAL A 240 -0.11 10.85 6.69
C VAL A 240 -0.28 12.17 5.94
N LYS A 241 -0.04 12.17 4.63
CA LYS A 241 -0.29 13.31 3.73
C LYS A 241 -1.05 12.90 2.48
N LYS A 242 -1.87 13.82 1.93
CA LYS A 242 -2.44 13.69 0.58
C LYS A 242 -1.33 13.60 -0.47
N GLN A 243 -1.53 12.72 -1.46
CA GLN A 243 -0.65 12.61 -2.61
C GLN A 243 -0.75 13.88 -3.49
N PRO A 244 0.35 14.31 -4.13
CA PRO A 244 0.28 15.34 -5.17
C PRO A 244 -0.59 14.84 -6.33
N GLY A 245 -1.61 15.62 -6.71
CA GLY A 245 -2.48 15.25 -7.83
C GLY A 245 -1.71 15.01 -9.15
N PRO A 246 -2.29 14.33 -10.15
CA PRO A 246 -1.56 13.83 -11.33
C PRO A 246 -0.78 14.91 -12.13
N SER A 247 -1.21 16.17 -12.05
CA SER A 247 -0.50 17.35 -12.61
C SER A 247 0.81 17.73 -11.89
N ALA A 248 1.17 17.02 -10.81
CA ALA A 248 2.25 17.34 -9.90
C ALA A 248 3.19 16.15 -9.61
N LYS A 249 3.15 15.08 -10.41
CA LYS A 249 4.14 13.99 -10.40
C LYS A 249 5.57 14.59 -10.43
N GLY A 250 6.34 14.38 -9.37
CA GLY A 250 7.68 14.95 -9.18
C GLY A 250 7.77 16.23 -8.34
N LYS A 251 6.66 16.77 -7.81
CA LYS A 251 6.66 17.85 -6.81
C LYS A 251 6.57 17.27 -5.40
N SER A 252 7.23 17.92 -4.44
CA SER A 252 7.22 17.49 -3.04
C SER A 252 5.82 17.56 -2.41
N HIS A 253 5.60 16.73 -1.38
CA HIS A 253 4.42 16.76 -0.50
C HIS A 253 4.35 18.10 0.26
N LYS A 254 3.81 19.14 -0.38
CA LYS A 254 3.64 20.48 0.18
C LYS A 254 2.29 20.59 0.87
N GLY A 255 2.31 20.66 2.19
CA GLY A 255 1.15 20.82 3.05
C GLY A 255 1.42 20.29 4.47
N PRO A 256 0.55 20.60 5.45
CA PRO A 256 0.56 19.93 6.74
C PRO A 256 0.25 18.43 6.57
N ALA A 257 0.50 17.64 7.61
CA ALA A 257 -0.02 16.28 7.67
C ALA A 257 -1.55 16.31 7.82
N GLU A 258 -2.24 15.37 7.17
CA GLU A 258 -3.68 15.12 7.32
C GLU A 258 -3.96 14.40 8.64
N ALA A 259 -3.03 13.53 9.05
CA ALA A 259 -2.98 12.91 10.36
C ALA A 259 -1.51 12.72 10.78
N SER A 260 -1.23 12.80 12.08
CA SER A 260 0.06 12.50 12.67
C SER A 260 -0.18 11.85 14.02
N PHE A 261 0.34 10.64 14.24
CA PHE A 261 0.08 9.86 15.44
C PHE A 261 1.26 8.95 15.77
N GLU A 262 1.51 8.71 17.06
CA GLU A 262 2.50 7.73 17.47
C GLU A 262 2.03 6.30 17.14
N VAL A 263 2.97 5.41 16.81
CA VAL A 263 2.83 3.95 16.86
C VAL A 263 3.75 3.39 17.93
N ARG A 264 3.20 2.68 18.92
CA ARG A 264 3.91 2.18 20.11
C ARG A 264 4.03 0.65 20.09
N HIS A 265 4.73 0.09 21.06
CA HIS A 265 4.91 -1.35 21.20
C HIS A 265 3.58 -2.09 21.39
N GLY A 266 3.25 -2.98 20.46
CA GLY A 266 2.03 -3.79 20.47
C GLY A 266 0.81 -3.08 19.88
N ASP A 267 0.96 -1.89 19.30
CA ASP A 267 -0.12 -1.21 18.58
C ASP A 267 -0.30 -1.81 17.18
N ILE A 268 -1.56 -1.88 16.72
CA ILE A 268 -1.88 -2.12 15.31
C ILE A 268 -2.57 -0.89 14.72
N CYS A 269 -2.00 -0.39 13.64
CA CYS A 269 -2.63 0.59 12.75
C CYS A 269 -3.14 -0.12 11.48
N THR A 270 -4.14 0.44 10.81
CA THR A 270 -4.60 0.01 9.49
C THR A 270 -4.60 1.16 8.50
N MET A 271 -4.56 0.81 7.21
CA MET A 271 -4.79 1.74 6.10
C MET A 271 -5.76 1.07 5.14
N GLU A 272 -6.89 1.71 4.86
CA GLU A 272 -8.10 1.04 4.39
C GLU A 272 -8.80 1.79 3.25
N GLY A 273 -9.45 1.04 2.38
CA GLY A 273 -10.15 1.57 1.21
C GLY A 273 -9.16 2.12 0.19
N MET A 274 -9.45 3.30 -0.35
CA MET A 274 -8.64 3.99 -1.35
C MET A 274 -7.47 4.78 -0.74
N PHE A 275 -7.04 4.45 0.48
CA PHE A 275 -5.95 5.15 1.17
C PHE A 275 -4.72 5.30 0.28
N GLN A 276 -4.21 4.21 -0.32
CA GLN A 276 -2.99 4.23 -1.16
C GLN A 276 -3.20 4.87 -2.56
N ARG A 277 -4.40 5.36 -2.86
CA ARG A 277 -4.71 6.17 -4.07
C ARG A 277 -4.57 7.67 -3.82
N PHE A 278 -5.02 8.13 -2.65
CA PHE A 278 -5.20 9.56 -2.36
C PHE A 278 -4.30 10.06 -1.24
N LEU A 279 -3.91 9.18 -0.32
CA LEU A 279 -3.01 9.41 0.80
C LEU A 279 -1.73 8.62 0.54
N GLY A 280 -0.58 9.15 0.96
CA GLY A 280 0.66 8.64 0.41
C GLY A 280 1.94 9.38 0.77
N GLY A 281 1.89 10.21 1.80
CA GLY A 281 3.07 10.51 2.58
C GLY A 281 3.02 9.75 3.89
N ILE A 282 3.57 8.53 3.92
CA ILE A 282 3.94 7.81 5.15
C ILE A 282 5.39 8.15 5.47
N GLY A 283 5.65 8.59 6.70
CA GLY A 283 6.99 8.79 7.26
C GLY A 283 7.09 8.20 8.66
N LEU A 284 8.26 7.65 9.00
CA LEU A 284 8.68 7.07 10.29
C LEU A 284 10.16 7.34 10.52
#